data_AF-A0A4Y1ZA52-F1
#
_entry.id   AF-A0A4Y1ZA52-F1
#
_cell.length_a   1.000
_cell.length_b   1.000
_cell.length_c   1.000
_cell.angle_alpha   90.00
_cell.angle_beta   90.00
_cell.angle_gamma   90.00
#
_symmetry.space_group_name_H-M   'P 1'
#
loop_
_entity.id
_entity.type
_entity.pdbx_description
1 polymer ?
#
loop_
_entity_poly.entity_id
_entity_poly.type
_entity_poly.pdbx_seq_one_letter_code
_entity_poly.pdbx_strand_id
1 'polypeptide(L)'
;MIRQTLKIILSSSLLIAISFVLLYIVSSLYSPQADHVPLLNDKRVISDDVKAYRPTITQVAKEYGIGDYTDLIMAIVMQESKGKAVDVMQASESLGKPRNSIATPEKSIRAGIQYFKRALNRSDNDPSLALQSYNFGLGFADYVKAHGGKFSPQLAHHYADQKARELQWSSYGDPDYVAHVMRYYNNEKQKRALAKIRSNSKSHRIFSEYDGFCYLFVLMVELREVSFLIQMAILQPIDLVKTVRQKVTIMTDRKYGAAELVYRFLEYFARIDIQMIRWFVEYEHIDLLHH
;
A
#
# COMPACT_ATOMS: atom_id res chain seq x y z
N MET A 1 -55.90 11.92 2.36
CA MET A 1 -54.93 11.10 3.12
C MET A 1 -53.84 10.49 2.23
N ILE A 2 -54.14 9.51 1.37
CA ILE A 2 -53.13 8.78 0.55
C ILE A 2 -52.17 9.70 -0.24
N ARG A 3 -52.67 10.78 -0.86
CA ARG A 3 -51.83 11.75 -1.60
C ARG A 3 -50.87 12.55 -0.71
N GLN A 4 -51.18 12.77 0.56
CA GLN A 4 -50.30 13.47 1.50
C GLN A 4 -49.24 12.49 2.04
N THR A 5 -49.63 11.26 2.35
CA THR A 5 -48.71 10.19 2.76
C THR A 5 -47.68 9.87 1.68
N LEU A 6 -48.11 9.76 0.42
CA LEU A 6 -47.21 9.60 -0.73
C LEU A 6 -46.21 10.75 -0.88
N LYS A 7 -46.66 12.00 -0.71
CA LYS A 7 -45.78 13.17 -0.77
C LYS A 7 -44.71 13.13 0.32
N ILE A 8 -45.07 12.73 1.54
CA ILE A 8 -44.14 12.59 2.67
C ILE A 8 -43.11 11.50 2.39
N ILE A 9 -43.55 10.31 1.93
CA ILE A 9 -42.65 9.20 1.59
C ILE A 9 -41.68 9.61 0.48
N LEU A 10 -42.17 10.26 -0.58
CA LEU A 10 -41.35 10.75 -1.69
C LEU A 10 -40.35 11.81 -1.23
N SER A 11 -40.75 12.75 -0.37
CA SER A 11 -39.84 13.77 0.17
C SER A 11 -38.78 13.18 1.10
N SER A 12 -39.13 12.18 1.92
CA SER A 12 -38.19 11.51 2.82
C SER A 12 -37.18 10.66 2.03
N SER A 13 -37.64 9.96 0.99
CA SER A 13 -36.80 9.17 0.09
C SER A 13 -35.81 10.06 -0.67
N LEU A 14 -36.26 11.24 -1.11
CA LEU A 14 -35.41 12.22 -1.77
C LEU A 14 -34.35 12.78 -0.82
N LEU A 15 -34.71 13.09 0.43
CA LEU A 15 -33.78 13.54 1.46
C LEU A 15 -32.69 12.49 1.76
N ILE A 16 -33.08 11.22 1.83
CA ILE A 16 -32.15 10.11 2.03
C ILE A 16 -31.21 9.98 0.82
N ALA A 17 -31.72 10.02 -0.41
CA ALA A 17 -30.90 9.97 -1.62
C ALA A 17 -29.91 11.14 -1.71
N ILE A 18 -30.35 12.35 -1.37
CA ILE A 18 -29.49 13.54 -1.30
C ILE A 18 -28.40 13.36 -0.23
N SER A 19 -28.74 12.82 0.94
CA SER A 19 -27.77 12.51 2.00
C SER A 19 -26.70 11.51 1.53
N PHE A 20 -27.08 10.45 0.81
CA PHE A 20 -26.13 9.50 0.22
C PHE A 20 -25.22 10.14 -0.84
N VAL A 21 -25.77 11.00 -1.70
CA VAL A 21 -24.98 11.74 -2.69
C VAL A 21 -24.03 12.73 -2.02
N LEU A 22 -24.47 13.43 -0.97
CA LEU A 22 -23.63 14.31 -0.16
C LEU A 22 -22.53 13.53 0.54
N LEU A 23 -22.84 12.36 1.11
CA LEU A 23 -21.85 11.48 1.72
C LEU A 23 -20.84 10.96 0.68
N TYR A 24 -21.29 10.63 -0.53
CA TYR A 24 -20.43 10.25 -1.65
C TYR A 24 -19.54 11.40 -2.12
N ILE A 25 -20.08 12.62 -2.25
CA ILE A 25 -19.32 13.81 -2.62
C ILE A 25 -18.32 14.16 -1.53
N VAL A 26 -18.72 14.17 -0.26
CA VAL A 26 -17.83 14.38 0.89
C VAL A 26 -16.76 13.28 0.91
N SER A 27 -17.12 12.00 0.77
CA SER A 27 -16.16 10.90 0.65
C SER A 27 -15.20 11.12 -0.53
N SER A 28 -15.68 11.56 -1.69
CA SER A 28 -14.86 11.86 -2.87
C SER A 28 -13.96 13.08 -2.68
N LEU A 29 -14.43 14.11 -1.96
CA LEU A 29 -13.70 15.34 -1.64
C LEU A 29 -12.74 15.19 -0.46
N TYR A 30 -12.94 14.19 0.40
CA TYR A 30 -12.03 13.78 1.48
C TYR A 30 -11.19 12.53 1.14
N SER A 31 -11.48 11.88 0.01
CA SER A 31 -10.61 10.92 -0.68
C SER A 31 -9.63 11.50 -1.71
N PRO A 32 -9.10 12.75 -1.60
CA PRO A 32 -7.88 13.13 -2.32
C PRO A 32 -6.63 12.46 -1.76
N GLN A 33 -6.71 11.63 -0.70
CA GLN A 33 -5.53 11.03 -0.04
C GLN A 33 -5.49 9.49 -0.01
N ALA A 34 -6.41 8.75 -0.63
CA ALA A 34 -6.20 7.31 -0.83
C ALA A 34 -5.03 7.01 -1.80
N ASP A 35 -4.72 7.95 -2.70
CA ASP A 35 -3.52 7.95 -3.54
C ASP A 35 -2.24 8.38 -2.79
N HIS A 36 -2.38 8.85 -1.54
CA HIS A 36 -1.29 9.34 -0.71
C HIS A 36 -0.92 8.39 0.44
N VAL A 37 -1.06 7.07 0.26
CA VAL A 37 -0.11 6.16 0.91
C VAL A 37 1.07 6.03 -0.05
N PRO A 38 2.18 6.80 0.13
CA PRO A 38 3.13 7.09 -0.96
C PRO A 38 3.88 5.86 -1.50
N LEU A 39 3.67 4.67 -0.95
CA LEU A 39 4.48 3.46 -1.17
C LEU A 39 3.66 2.17 -1.40
N LEU A 40 2.32 2.23 -1.37
CA LEU A 40 1.49 1.04 -1.64
C LEU A 40 1.36 0.77 -3.14
N ASN A 41 1.33 1.81 -3.98
CA ASN A 41 1.22 1.70 -5.44
C ASN A 41 2.42 2.31 -6.20
N ASP A 42 3.51 2.59 -5.48
CA ASP A 42 4.69 3.24 -6.06
C ASP A 42 5.59 2.24 -6.79
N LYS A 43 5.68 2.36 -8.12
CA LYS A 43 6.62 1.57 -8.96
C LYS A 43 8.09 1.84 -8.62
N ARG A 44 8.38 2.75 -7.69
CA ARG A 44 9.71 3.10 -7.17
C ARG A 44 10.07 2.35 -5.88
N VAL A 45 9.32 1.33 -5.45
CA VAL A 45 9.75 0.34 -4.43
C VAL A 45 10.22 -0.97 -5.06
N ILE A 46 10.79 -1.86 -4.26
CA ILE A 46 11.18 -3.21 -4.70
C ILE A 46 9.92 -4.02 -5.07
N SER A 47 9.86 -4.53 -6.29
CA SER A 47 8.76 -5.35 -6.81
C SER A 47 8.71 -6.73 -6.14
N ASP A 48 7.58 -7.41 -6.24
CA ASP A 48 7.45 -8.78 -5.73
C ASP A 48 8.32 -9.78 -6.51
N ASP A 49 8.52 -9.55 -7.81
CA ASP A 49 9.49 -10.30 -8.65
C ASP A 49 10.90 -10.26 -8.02
N VAL A 50 11.36 -9.07 -7.59
CA VAL A 50 12.68 -8.94 -6.95
C VAL A 50 12.66 -9.52 -5.53
N LYS A 51 11.55 -9.39 -4.79
CA LYS A 51 11.44 -9.99 -3.44
C LYS A 51 11.53 -11.51 -3.47
N ALA A 52 11.04 -12.15 -4.54
CA ALA A 52 11.17 -13.60 -4.71
C ALA A 52 12.64 -14.06 -4.69
N TYR A 53 13.58 -13.23 -5.13
CA TYR A 53 15.02 -13.51 -5.09
C TYR A 53 15.69 -13.22 -3.75
N ARG A 54 15.00 -12.63 -2.77
CA ARG A 54 15.60 -12.28 -1.46
C ARG A 54 16.31 -13.46 -0.80
N PRO A 55 15.75 -14.69 -0.73
CA PRO A 55 16.43 -15.82 -0.11
C PRO A 55 17.78 -16.12 -0.78
N THR A 56 17.79 -16.23 -2.11
CA THR A 56 18.98 -16.48 -2.92
C THR A 56 20.02 -15.36 -2.78
N ILE A 57 19.59 -14.10 -2.89
CA ILE A 57 20.46 -12.93 -2.71
C ILE A 57 21.08 -12.93 -1.32
N THR A 58 20.29 -13.18 -0.27
CA THR A 58 20.76 -13.20 1.12
C THR A 58 21.81 -14.29 1.33
N GLN A 59 21.55 -15.50 0.81
CA GLN A 59 22.47 -16.62 0.91
C GLN A 59 23.80 -16.29 0.20
N VAL A 60 23.74 -15.88 -1.06
CA VAL A 60 24.93 -15.61 -1.87
C VAL A 60 25.72 -14.40 -1.33
N ALA A 61 25.04 -13.35 -0.88
CA ALA A 61 25.69 -12.20 -0.26
C ALA A 61 26.47 -12.60 1.01
N LYS A 62 25.90 -13.50 1.83
CA LYS A 62 26.59 -14.07 3.00
C LYS A 62 27.78 -14.94 2.61
N GLU A 63 27.66 -15.79 1.59
CA GLU A 63 28.77 -16.60 1.06
C GLU A 63 29.96 -15.72 0.65
N TYR A 64 29.68 -14.55 0.06
CA TYR A 64 30.72 -13.58 -0.32
C TYR A 64 31.12 -12.61 0.81
N GLY A 65 30.55 -12.71 2.01
CA GLY A 65 30.91 -11.86 3.15
C GLY A 65 30.39 -10.41 3.06
N ILE A 66 29.36 -10.16 2.24
CA ILE A 66 28.71 -8.85 2.07
C ILE A 66 27.20 -8.93 2.41
N GLY A 67 26.85 -9.78 3.38
CA GLY A 67 25.47 -10.02 3.80
C GLY A 67 24.71 -8.76 4.24
N ASP A 68 25.40 -7.79 4.84
CA ASP A 68 24.80 -6.53 5.29
C ASP A 68 24.32 -5.65 4.12
N TYR A 69 24.80 -5.91 2.90
CA TYR A 69 24.38 -5.20 1.69
C TYR A 69 23.18 -5.84 0.99
N THR A 70 22.55 -6.88 1.57
CA THR A 70 21.41 -7.60 0.94
C THR A 70 20.33 -6.67 0.41
N ASP A 71 19.90 -5.68 1.21
CA ASP A 71 18.85 -4.75 0.81
C ASP A 71 19.30 -3.80 -0.32
N LEU A 72 20.58 -3.44 -0.35
CA LEU A 72 21.15 -2.64 -1.44
C LEU A 72 21.28 -3.46 -2.73
N ILE A 73 21.70 -4.72 -2.63
CA ILE A 73 21.78 -5.64 -3.78
C ILE A 73 20.39 -5.86 -4.40
N MET A 74 19.34 -5.95 -3.58
CA MET A 74 17.98 -5.99 -4.11
C MET A 74 17.61 -4.72 -4.89
N ALA A 75 18.07 -3.55 -4.46
CA ALA A 75 17.88 -2.30 -5.21
C ALA A 75 18.66 -2.29 -6.54
N ILE A 76 19.85 -2.89 -6.58
CA ILE A 76 20.60 -3.12 -7.83
C ILE A 76 19.77 -4.00 -8.78
N VAL A 77 19.28 -5.16 -8.33
CA VAL A 77 18.43 -6.05 -9.14
C VAL A 77 17.20 -5.32 -9.68
N MET A 78 16.59 -4.46 -8.86
CA MET A 78 15.44 -3.66 -9.25
C MET A 78 15.80 -2.66 -10.36
N GLN A 79 16.95 -2.00 -10.27
CA GLN A 79 17.43 -1.07 -11.29
C GLN A 79 17.81 -1.79 -12.60
N GLU A 80 18.47 -2.95 -12.51
CA GLU A 80 19.00 -3.67 -13.67
C GLU A 80 17.91 -4.34 -14.52
N SER A 81 16.95 -5.00 -13.89
CA SER A 81 15.96 -5.81 -14.62
C SER A 81 14.55 -5.77 -14.04
N LYS A 82 14.36 -5.12 -12.88
CA LYS A 82 13.12 -5.20 -12.10
C LYS A 82 12.74 -6.65 -11.72
N GLY A 83 13.71 -7.58 -11.79
CA GLY A 83 13.52 -9.01 -11.57
C GLY A 83 12.93 -9.77 -12.77
N LYS A 84 12.87 -9.15 -13.97
CA LYS A 84 12.13 -9.71 -15.12
C LYS A 84 12.99 -10.41 -16.16
N ALA A 85 14.30 -10.13 -16.19
CA ALA A 85 15.23 -10.77 -17.12
C ALA A 85 15.80 -12.05 -16.50
N VAL A 86 16.24 -13.01 -17.33
CA VAL A 86 17.01 -14.18 -16.85
C VAL A 86 18.33 -13.73 -16.22
N ASP A 87 19.02 -12.78 -16.85
CA ASP A 87 20.15 -12.09 -16.28
C ASP A 87 19.67 -10.95 -15.35
N VAL A 88 19.12 -11.32 -14.20
CA VAL A 88 18.44 -10.41 -13.25
C VAL A 88 19.30 -9.26 -12.74
N MET A 89 20.62 -9.45 -12.66
CA MET A 89 21.60 -8.42 -12.26
C MET A 89 22.37 -7.83 -13.44
N GLN A 90 22.01 -8.17 -14.69
CA GLN A 90 22.71 -7.78 -15.92
C GLN A 90 24.24 -7.99 -15.81
N ALA A 91 24.66 -9.11 -15.24
CA ALA A 91 26.05 -9.37 -14.87
C ALA A 91 26.86 -10.06 -15.98
N SER A 92 26.26 -10.35 -17.16
CA SER A 92 26.95 -11.04 -18.25
C SER A 92 28.26 -10.36 -18.67
N GLU A 93 28.25 -9.03 -18.80
CA GLU A 93 29.40 -8.24 -19.24
C GLU A 93 30.55 -8.29 -18.21
N SER A 94 30.23 -8.42 -16.91
CA SER A 94 31.23 -8.61 -15.85
C SER A 94 32.03 -9.92 -15.96
N LEU A 95 31.49 -10.89 -16.71
CA LEU A 95 32.12 -12.17 -17.03
C LEU A 95 32.83 -12.15 -18.40
N GLY A 96 32.91 -10.99 -19.06
CA GLY A 96 33.42 -10.86 -20.43
C GLY A 96 32.51 -11.51 -21.47
N LYS A 97 31.23 -11.69 -21.16
CA LYS A 97 30.24 -12.28 -22.08
C LYS A 97 29.36 -11.19 -22.70
N PRO A 98 28.78 -11.46 -23.89
CA PRO A 98 27.75 -10.58 -24.45
C PRO A 98 26.59 -10.36 -23.46
N ARG A 99 25.92 -9.22 -23.58
CA ARG A 99 24.74 -8.89 -22.76
C ARG A 99 23.69 -10.02 -22.80
N ASN A 100 23.07 -10.33 -21.66
CA ASN A 100 22.06 -11.39 -21.51
C ASN A 100 22.54 -12.83 -21.83
N SER A 101 23.84 -13.13 -21.69
CA SER A 101 24.39 -14.47 -21.93
C SER A 101 24.28 -15.42 -20.74
N ILE A 102 23.89 -14.94 -19.56
CA ILE A 102 23.71 -15.79 -18.38
C ILE A 102 22.37 -16.55 -18.48
N ALA A 103 22.45 -17.88 -18.35
CA ALA A 103 21.33 -18.78 -18.61
C ALA A 103 20.37 -18.97 -17.43
N THR A 104 20.73 -18.57 -16.20
CA THR A 104 19.84 -18.69 -15.03
C THR A 104 19.93 -17.49 -14.10
N PRO A 105 18.83 -17.11 -13.42
CA PRO A 105 18.84 -16.05 -12.41
C PRO A 105 19.86 -16.27 -11.29
N GLU A 106 20.06 -17.50 -10.84
CA GLU A 106 21.02 -17.82 -9.77
C GLU A 106 22.46 -17.55 -10.19
N LYS A 107 22.81 -17.87 -11.45
CA LYS A 107 24.13 -17.55 -12.01
C LYS A 107 24.32 -16.05 -12.13
N SER A 108 23.25 -15.32 -12.49
CA SER A 108 23.27 -13.85 -12.58
C SER A 108 23.47 -13.22 -11.21
N ILE A 109 22.73 -13.67 -10.19
CA ILE A 109 22.88 -13.22 -8.81
C ILE A 109 24.30 -13.49 -8.30
N ARG A 110 24.85 -14.68 -8.53
CA ARG A 110 26.21 -15.02 -8.10
C ARG A 110 27.27 -14.15 -8.77
N ALA A 111 27.19 -13.99 -10.09
CA ALA A 111 28.12 -13.15 -10.84
C ALA A 111 28.01 -11.67 -10.43
N GLY A 112 26.79 -11.14 -10.34
CA GLY A 112 26.52 -9.75 -9.94
C GLY A 112 27.00 -9.45 -8.53
N ILE A 113 26.71 -10.30 -7.54
CA ILE A 113 27.17 -10.12 -6.16
C ILE A 113 28.70 -10.21 -6.06
N GLN A 114 29.32 -11.15 -6.78
CA GLN A 114 30.78 -11.23 -6.84
C GLN A 114 31.40 -9.97 -7.46
N TYR A 115 30.80 -9.44 -8.52
CA TYR A 115 31.25 -8.20 -9.17
C TYR A 115 31.06 -6.98 -8.27
N PHE A 116 29.91 -6.86 -7.61
CA PHE A 116 29.65 -5.80 -6.63
C PHE A 116 30.61 -5.84 -5.45
N LYS A 117 30.97 -7.04 -4.94
CA LYS A 117 32.05 -7.19 -3.95
C LYS A 117 33.39 -6.63 -4.44
N ARG A 118 33.76 -6.90 -5.70
CA ARG A 118 34.98 -6.33 -6.29
C ARG A 118 34.90 -4.81 -6.38
N ALA A 119 33.73 -4.26 -6.71
CA ALA A 119 33.48 -2.82 -6.72
C ALA A 119 33.62 -2.21 -5.33
N LEU A 120 33.04 -2.83 -4.28
CA LEU A 120 33.20 -2.42 -2.88
C LEU A 120 34.67 -2.39 -2.48
N ASN A 121 35.41 -3.48 -2.72
CA ASN A 121 36.83 -3.56 -2.38
C ASN A 121 37.66 -2.49 -3.07
N ARG A 122 37.38 -2.21 -4.36
CA ARG A 122 38.12 -1.18 -5.12
C ARG A 122 37.77 0.23 -4.67
N SER A 123 36.58 0.42 -4.11
CA SER A 123 36.02 1.68 -3.65
C SER A 123 36.26 1.95 -2.16
N ASP A 124 37.15 1.20 -1.50
CA ASP A 124 37.41 1.30 -0.07
C ASP A 124 36.12 1.20 0.79
N ASN A 125 35.19 0.35 0.32
CA ASN A 125 33.85 0.14 0.85
C ASN A 125 32.89 1.34 0.82
N ASP A 126 33.19 2.41 0.06
CA ASP A 126 32.22 3.47 -0.26
C ASP A 126 31.10 2.89 -1.14
N PRO A 127 29.85 2.80 -0.63
CA PRO A 127 28.75 2.21 -1.39
C PRO A 127 28.38 3.00 -2.65
N SER A 128 28.50 4.32 -2.63
CA SER A 128 28.14 5.17 -3.79
C SER A 128 29.13 4.97 -4.92
N LEU A 129 30.43 4.97 -4.59
CA LEU A 129 31.47 4.69 -5.57
C LEU A 129 31.41 3.25 -6.09
N ALA A 130 31.08 2.29 -5.22
CA ALA A 130 30.91 0.89 -5.61
C ALA A 130 29.70 0.69 -6.54
N LEU A 131 28.58 1.36 -6.28
CA LEU A 131 27.41 1.35 -7.16
C LEU A 131 27.74 1.93 -8.53
N GLN A 132 28.37 3.11 -8.58
CA GLN A 132 28.73 3.69 -9.88
C GLN A 132 29.78 2.84 -10.61
N SER A 133 30.72 2.22 -9.88
CA SER A 133 31.69 1.27 -10.45
C SER A 133 31.06 -0.06 -10.88
N TYR A 134 29.91 -0.44 -10.33
CA TYR A 134 29.13 -1.56 -10.85
C TYR A 134 28.60 -1.24 -12.25
N ASN A 135 28.10 -0.01 -12.44
CA ASN A 135 27.54 0.47 -13.71
C ASN A 135 28.60 0.77 -14.79
N PHE A 136 29.65 1.53 -14.44
CA PHE A 136 30.72 1.93 -15.37
C PHE A 136 31.88 0.95 -15.45
N GLY A 137 31.88 -0.05 -14.58
CA GLY A 137 32.99 -0.94 -14.38
C GLY A 137 34.03 -0.44 -13.39
N LEU A 138 34.87 -1.38 -12.93
CA LEU A 138 35.76 -1.19 -11.78
C LEU A 138 36.81 -0.08 -11.97
N GLY A 139 37.11 0.29 -13.22
CA GLY A 139 38.05 1.37 -13.53
C GLY A 139 37.56 2.75 -13.09
N PHE A 140 36.25 2.94 -12.88
CA PHE A 140 35.71 4.19 -12.37
C PHE A 140 36.19 4.51 -10.95
N ALA A 141 36.36 3.50 -10.08
CA ALA A 141 36.94 3.69 -8.76
C ALA A 141 38.38 4.24 -8.83
N ASP A 142 39.17 3.79 -9.81
CA ASP A 142 40.53 4.28 -10.03
C ASP A 142 40.54 5.71 -10.57
N TYR A 143 39.61 6.01 -11.47
CA TYR A 143 39.40 7.38 -11.94
C TYR A 143 39.08 8.32 -10.77
N VAL A 144 38.14 7.98 -9.88
CA VAL A 144 37.80 8.80 -8.72
C VAL A 144 38.99 8.96 -7.77
N LYS A 145 39.78 7.89 -7.55
CA LYS A 145 41.03 7.96 -6.75
C LYS A 145 42.02 8.98 -7.31
N ALA A 146 42.16 9.05 -8.63
CA ALA A 146 43.02 10.04 -9.30
C ALA A 146 42.46 11.48 -9.27
N HIS A 147 41.17 11.67 -8.95
CA HIS A 147 40.48 12.96 -9.00
C HIS A 147 39.98 13.42 -7.61
N GLY A 148 40.77 13.17 -6.57
CA GLY A 148 40.49 13.65 -5.20
C GLY A 148 39.87 12.60 -4.27
N GLY A 149 39.68 11.36 -4.75
CA GLY A 149 39.37 10.20 -3.92
C GLY A 149 37.95 10.14 -3.35
N LYS A 150 37.08 11.08 -3.71
CA LYS A 150 35.68 11.11 -3.26
C LYS A 150 34.73 11.08 -4.45
N PHE A 151 33.75 10.19 -4.40
CA PHE A 151 32.70 10.14 -5.40
C PHE A 151 31.92 11.46 -5.45
N SER A 152 31.59 11.91 -6.66
CA SER A 152 30.62 12.97 -6.91
C SER A 152 29.85 12.70 -8.20
N PRO A 153 28.58 13.14 -8.31
CA PRO A 153 27.84 13.05 -9.57
C PRO A 153 28.58 13.72 -10.73
N GLN A 154 29.26 14.84 -10.48
CA GLN A 154 30.04 15.54 -11.50
C GLN A 154 31.16 14.67 -12.07
N LEU A 155 31.87 13.90 -11.22
CA LEU A 155 32.88 12.95 -11.69
C LEU A 155 32.27 11.81 -12.51
N ALA A 156 31.07 11.34 -12.16
CA ALA A 156 30.36 10.31 -12.92
C ALA A 156 30.00 10.81 -14.34
N HIS A 157 29.42 12.01 -14.45
CA HIS A 157 29.10 12.64 -15.73
C HIS A 157 30.36 12.91 -16.57
N HIS A 158 31.42 13.46 -15.97
CA HIS A 158 32.70 13.67 -16.68
C HIS A 158 33.31 12.37 -17.21
N TYR A 159 33.29 11.30 -16.41
CA TYR A 159 33.81 10.00 -16.82
C TYR A 159 32.98 9.40 -17.96
N ALA A 160 31.66 9.47 -17.88
CA ALA A 160 30.75 8.99 -18.93
C ALA A 160 30.99 9.72 -20.24
N ASP A 161 31.06 11.06 -20.21
CA ASP A 161 31.35 11.89 -21.38
C ASP A 161 32.70 11.57 -22.00
N GLN A 162 33.72 11.39 -21.16
CA GLN A 162 35.06 11.03 -21.62
C GLN A 162 35.05 9.65 -22.30
N LYS A 163 34.43 8.64 -21.68
CA LYS A 163 34.37 7.27 -22.23
C LYS A 163 33.52 7.18 -23.49
N ALA A 164 32.40 7.90 -23.55
CA ALA A 164 31.58 7.98 -24.74
C ALA A 164 32.38 8.57 -25.92
N ARG A 165 33.14 9.65 -25.70
CA ARG A 165 34.03 10.22 -26.72
C ARG A 165 35.15 9.26 -27.14
N GLU A 166 35.83 8.64 -26.19
CA GLU A 166 36.93 7.68 -26.46
C GLU A 166 36.47 6.49 -27.31
N LEU A 167 35.27 5.98 -27.04
CA LEU A 167 34.69 4.82 -27.71
C LEU A 167 33.83 5.17 -28.93
N GLN A 168 33.64 6.45 -29.22
CA GLN A 168 32.72 6.96 -30.26
C GLN A 168 31.28 6.45 -30.06
N TRP A 169 30.84 6.36 -28.81
CA TRP A 169 29.47 5.97 -28.44
C TRP A 169 28.61 7.21 -28.17
N SER A 170 27.29 7.07 -28.32
CA SER A 170 26.34 8.15 -28.00
C SER A 170 26.22 8.42 -26.50
N SER A 171 26.49 7.41 -25.67
CA SER A 171 26.48 7.49 -24.20
C SER A 171 27.31 6.34 -23.63
N TYR A 172 27.71 6.47 -22.37
CA TYR A 172 28.43 5.43 -21.64
C TYR A 172 27.80 5.23 -20.27
N GLY A 173 27.17 4.07 -20.07
CA GLY A 173 26.48 3.71 -18.83
C GLY A 173 25.39 4.72 -18.40
N ASP A 174 25.12 4.76 -17.11
CA ASP A 174 24.14 5.65 -16.46
C ASP A 174 24.87 6.54 -15.42
N PRO A 175 25.16 7.81 -15.74
CA PRO A 175 25.82 8.73 -14.80
C PRO A 175 25.06 8.98 -13.50
N ASP A 176 23.74 8.75 -13.49
CA ASP A 176 22.87 8.96 -12.33
C ASP A 176 22.51 7.63 -11.63
N TYR A 177 23.24 6.55 -11.94
CA TYR A 177 22.96 5.20 -11.45
C TYR A 177 22.84 5.11 -9.93
N VAL A 178 23.71 5.80 -9.18
CA VAL A 178 23.62 5.86 -7.72
C VAL A 178 22.26 6.39 -7.26
N ALA A 179 21.79 7.49 -7.85
CA ALA A 179 20.49 8.08 -7.49
C ALA A 179 19.34 7.13 -7.83
N HIS A 180 19.42 6.45 -8.98
CA HIS A 180 18.40 5.50 -9.40
C HIS A 180 18.30 4.25 -8.51
N VAL A 181 19.43 3.67 -8.10
CA VAL A 181 19.46 2.55 -7.16
C VAL A 181 19.00 2.99 -5.77
N MET A 182 19.54 4.10 -5.26
CA MET A 182 19.24 4.58 -3.91
C MET A 182 17.78 4.99 -3.74
N ARG A 183 17.11 5.42 -4.82
CA ARG A 183 15.65 5.61 -4.82
C ARG A 183 14.90 4.37 -4.35
N TYR A 184 15.21 3.19 -4.92
CA TYR A 184 14.56 1.94 -4.53
C TYR A 184 14.91 1.53 -3.10
N TYR A 185 16.19 1.64 -2.73
CA TYR A 185 16.66 1.32 -1.39
C TYR A 185 15.98 2.17 -0.30
N ASN A 186 15.93 3.49 -0.49
CA ASN A 186 15.35 4.43 0.46
C ASN A 186 13.84 4.28 0.55
N ASN A 187 13.16 4.13 -0.59
CA ASN A 187 11.71 3.94 -0.63
C ASN A 187 11.31 2.65 0.10
N GLU A 188 12.01 1.54 -0.14
CA GLU A 188 11.74 0.28 0.55
C GLU A 188 11.98 0.38 2.08
N LYS A 189 13.03 1.10 2.50
CA LYS A 189 13.29 1.37 3.92
C LYS A 189 12.17 2.20 4.56
N GLN A 190 11.70 3.24 3.86
CA GLN A 190 10.57 4.06 4.31
C GLN A 190 9.27 3.25 4.37
N LYS A 191 8.97 2.41 3.37
CA LYS A 191 7.82 1.51 3.36
C LYS A 191 7.77 0.63 4.60
N ARG A 192 8.89 0.00 4.95
CA ARG A 192 9.00 -0.87 6.13
C ARG A 192 8.85 -0.09 7.43
N ALA A 193 9.44 1.10 7.53
CA ALA A 193 9.28 1.97 8.69
C ALA A 193 7.82 2.36 8.91
N LEU A 194 7.12 2.77 7.85
CA LEU A 194 5.69 3.10 7.90
C LEU A 194 4.82 1.89 8.25
N ALA A 195 5.12 0.71 7.69
CA ALA A 195 4.42 -0.52 8.04
C ALA A 195 4.56 -0.87 9.53
N LYS A 196 5.75 -0.68 10.11
CA LYS A 196 5.99 -0.89 11.54
C LYS A 196 5.26 0.12 12.43
N ILE A 197 5.19 1.39 12.01
CA ILE A 197 4.40 2.40 12.71
C ILE A 197 2.92 2.03 12.68
N ARG A 198 2.40 1.63 11.51
CA ARG A 198 1.01 1.19 11.34
C ARG A 198 0.71 -0.05 12.18
N SER A 199 1.58 -1.06 12.21
CA SER A 199 1.36 -2.24 13.04
C SER A 199 1.37 -1.94 14.54
N ASN A 200 2.18 -0.96 14.96
CA ASN A 200 2.35 -0.59 16.36
C ASN A 200 1.35 0.47 16.85
N SER A 201 0.64 1.16 15.96
CA SER A 201 -0.32 2.19 16.35
C SER A 201 -1.62 1.54 16.84
N LYS A 202 -2.10 1.96 18.02
CA LYS A 202 -3.40 1.56 18.61
C LYS A 202 -4.56 1.73 17.61
N SER A 203 -4.41 2.65 16.66
CA SER A 203 -5.34 2.93 15.56
C SER A 203 -5.47 1.79 14.54
N HIS A 204 -4.46 0.93 14.30
CA HIS A 204 -4.60 -0.15 13.32
C HIS A 204 -5.45 -1.31 13.85
N ARG A 205 -5.40 -1.53 15.17
CA ARG A 205 -6.29 -2.46 15.89
C ARG A 205 -7.75 -2.00 15.84
N ILE A 206 -7.95 -0.68 15.89
CA ILE A 206 -9.25 -0.02 15.77
C ILE A 206 -9.72 0.00 14.30
N PHE A 207 -8.84 0.30 13.33
CA PHE A 207 -9.17 0.33 11.90
C PHE A 207 -9.53 -1.06 11.34
N SER A 208 -8.88 -2.14 11.79
CA SER A 208 -9.26 -3.50 11.37
C SER A 208 -10.63 -3.91 11.91
N GLU A 209 -11.02 -3.41 13.09
CA GLU A 209 -12.36 -3.59 13.64
C GLU A 209 -13.41 -2.76 12.87
N TYR A 210 -13.05 -1.55 12.41
CA TYR A 210 -13.92 -0.70 11.58
C TYR A 210 -14.05 -1.14 10.13
N ASP A 211 -13.00 -1.67 9.48
CA ASP A 211 -13.09 -2.23 8.13
C ASP A 211 -14.01 -3.46 8.12
N GLY A 212 -13.95 -4.30 9.17
CA GLY A 212 -14.92 -5.37 9.40
C GLY A 212 -16.35 -4.83 9.59
N PHE A 213 -16.51 -3.69 10.28
CA PHE A 213 -17.80 -3.05 10.49
C PHE A 213 -18.39 -2.46 9.20
N CYS A 214 -17.58 -1.82 8.36
CA CYS A 214 -17.96 -1.31 7.04
C CYS A 214 -18.31 -2.46 6.09
N TYR A 215 -17.56 -3.57 6.13
CA TYR A 215 -17.88 -4.76 5.32
C TYR A 215 -19.16 -5.45 5.80
N LEU A 216 -19.40 -5.51 7.11
CA LEU A 216 -20.64 -6.05 7.69
C LEU A 216 -21.85 -5.14 7.40
N PHE A 217 -21.65 -3.82 7.40
CA PHE A 217 -22.68 -2.83 7.07
C PHE A 217 -23.03 -2.86 5.58
N VAL A 218 -22.03 -2.97 4.69
CA VAL A 218 -22.23 -3.18 3.25
C VAL A 218 -22.88 -4.54 2.99
N LEU A 219 -22.49 -5.62 3.68
CA LEU A 219 -23.20 -6.91 3.59
C LEU A 219 -24.64 -6.81 4.09
N MET A 220 -24.94 -6.04 5.14
CA MET A 220 -26.31 -5.80 5.60
C MET A 220 -27.14 -4.96 4.61
N VAL A 221 -26.48 -4.17 3.76
CA VAL A 221 -27.12 -3.38 2.69
C VAL A 221 -27.24 -4.18 1.37
N GLU A 222 -26.28 -5.06 1.06
CA GLU A 222 -26.26 -5.90 -0.15
C GLU A 222 -27.08 -7.20 -0.02
N LEU A 223 -27.16 -7.79 1.18
CA LEU A 223 -28.16 -8.82 1.47
C LEU A 223 -29.52 -8.12 1.49
N ARG A 224 -30.27 -8.26 0.39
CA ARG A 224 -31.60 -7.69 0.11
C ARG A 224 -32.69 -8.06 1.13
N GLU A 225 -32.50 -7.73 2.40
CA GLU A 225 -33.38 -8.09 3.52
C GLU A 225 -33.86 -6.84 4.30
N VAL A 226 -33.83 -5.67 3.66
CA VAL A 226 -34.58 -4.50 4.16
C VAL A 226 -36.09 -4.82 4.22
N SER A 227 -36.57 -5.69 3.32
CA SER A 227 -37.93 -6.24 3.33
C SER A 227 -38.24 -7.03 4.62
N PHE A 228 -37.32 -7.88 5.08
CA PHE A 228 -37.55 -8.76 6.24
C PHE A 228 -37.44 -8.02 7.57
N LEU A 229 -36.56 -7.01 7.65
CA LEU A 229 -36.49 -6.12 8.81
C LEU A 229 -37.75 -5.23 8.93
N ILE A 230 -38.30 -4.74 7.81
CA ILE A 230 -39.58 -4.02 7.80
C ILE A 230 -40.73 -4.96 8.20
N GLN A 231 -40.73 -6.21 7.72
CA GLN A 231 -41.75 -7.21 8.07
C GLN A 231 -41.68 -7.61 9.55
N MET A 232 -40.48 -7.74 10.13
CA MET A 232 -40.28 -7.96 11.57
C MET A 232 -40.64 -6.72 12.42
N ALA A 233 -40.32 -5.51 11.96
CA ALA A 233 -40.65 -4.28 12.66
C ALA A 233 -42.17 -4.02 12.71
N ILE A 234 -42.91 -4.48 11.70
CA ILE A 234 -44.38 -4.40 11.65
C ILE A 234 -45.04 -5.49 12.51
N LEU A 235 -44.49 -6.71 12.56
CA LEU A 235 -45.13 -7.86 13.23
C LEU A 235 -44.72 -8.08 14.70
N GLN A 236 -43.48 -7.77 15.08
CA GLN A 236 -42.90 -8.05 16.41
C GLN A 236 -41.84 -6.99 16.83
N PRO A 237 -42.18 -5.70 16.99
CA PRO A 237 -41.22 -4.61 17.21
C PRO A 237 -40.37 -4.74 18.49
N ILE A 238 -40.86 -5.45 19.51
CA ILE A 238 -40.16 -5.63 20.80
C ILE A 238 -38.96 -6.58 20.66
N ASP A 239 -39.05 -7.61 19.81
CA ASP A 239 -37.99 -8.61 19.64
C ASP A 239 -36.83 -8.12 18.78
N LEU A 240 -37.10 -7.23 17.82
CA LEU A 240 -36.06 -6.56 17.04
C LEU A 240 -35.18 -5.68 17.94
N VAL A 241 -35.81 -4.87 18.81
CA VAL A 241 -35.10 -4.01 19.78
C VAL A 241 -34.29 -4.84 20.78
N LYS A 242 -34.84 -5.95 21.29
CA LYS A 242 -34.11 -6.87 22.18
C LYS A 242 -32.92 -7.53 21.50
N THR A 243 -33.09 -8.02 20.28
CA THR A 243 -32.05 -8.73 19.52
C THR A 243 -30.89 -7.80 19.16
N VAL A 244 -31.20 -6.58 18.70
CA VAL A 244 -30.19 -5.55 18.43
C VAL A 244 -29.49 -5.13 19.72
N ARG A 245 -30.23 -4.94 20.82
CA ARG A 245 -29.65 -4.59 22.13
C ARG A 245 -28.70 -5.67 22.65
N GLN A 246 -29.07 -6.96 22.60
CA GLN A 246 -28.22 -8.07 23.05
C GLN A 246 -26.91 -8.18 22.26
N LYS A 247 -26.98 -8.06 20.92
CA LYS A 247 -25.77 -8.11 20.07
C LYS A 247 -24.86 -6.90 20.30
N VAL A 248 -25.41 -5.73 20.60
CA VAL A 248 -24.65 -4.49 20.85
C VAL A 248 -24.06 -4.43 22.28
N THR A 249 -24.74 -4.98 23.29
CA THR A 249 -24.21 -5.07 24.66
C THR A 249 -22.94 -5.93 24.74
N ILE A 250 -22.86 -7.00 23.94
CA ILE A 250 -21.66 -7.83 23.83
C ILE A 250 -20.46 -7.05 23.25
N MET A 251 -20.72 -6.01 22.45
CA MET A 251 -19.69 -5.20 21.79
C MET A 251 -19.24 -3.97 22.61
N THR A 252 -20.01 -3.54 23.61
CA THR A 252 -19.80 -2.26 24.33
C THR A 252 -19.06 -2.39 25.66
N ASP A 253 -18.74 -3.60 26.11
CA ASP A 253 -18.07 -3.87 27.39
C ASP A 253 -16.57 -3.45 27.42
N ARG A 254 -16.08 -2.79 26.37
CA ARG A 254 -14.75 -2.17 26.30
C ARG A 254 -14.83 -0.67 26.02
N LYS A 255 -14.82 0.11 27.11
CA LYS A 255 -14.73 1.58 27.22
C LYS A 255 -14.16 2.31 25.98
N TYR A 256 -14.98 2.77 25.03
CA TYR A 256 -14.59 3.83 24.08
C TYR A 256 -15.79 4.69 23.61
N GLY A 257 -15.68 6.01 23.78
CA GLY A 257 -16.74 7.00 23.55
C GLY A 257 -17.13 7.27 22.08
N ALA A 258 -16.42 6.72 21.09
CA ALA A 258 -16.83 6.82 19.68
C ALA A 258 -17.95 5.82 19.34
N ALA A 259 -17.93 4.63 19.96
CA ALA A 259 -19.02 3.66 19.85
C ALA A 259 -20.30 4.17 20.52
N GLU A 260 -20.17 4.93 21.60
CA GLU A 260 -21.29 5.62 22.27
C GLU A 260 -21.96 6.66 21.36
N LEU A 261 -21.20 7.38 20.54
CA LEU A 261 -21.73 8.38 19.60
C LEU A 261 -22.50 7.71 18.44
N VAL A 262 -21.95 6.63 17.88
CA VAL A 262 -22.62 5.81 16.85
C VAL A 262 -23.84 5.09 17.44
N TYR A 263 -23.74 4.59 18.67
CA TYR A 263 -24.87 4.01 19.41
C TYR A 263 -25.98 5.03 19.61
N ARG A 264 -25.65 6.25 20.08
CA ARG A 264 -26.64 7.34 20.25
C ARG A 264 -27.24 7.77 18.92
N PHE A 265 -26.47 7.75 17.84
CA PHE A 265 -26.97 8.06 16.50
C PHE A 265 -27.95 6.98 16.01
N LEU A 266 -27.61 5.70 16.16
CA LEU A 266 -28.47 4.57 15.80
C LEU A 266 -29.71 4.48 16.71
N GLU A 267 -29.57 4.77 18.01
CA GLU A 267 -30.68 4.82 18.97
C GLU A 267 -31.62 5.99 18.66
N TYR A 268 -31.07 7.14 18.27
CA TYR A 268 -31.84 8.31 17.84
C TYR A 268 -32.65 8.01 16.56
N PHE A 269 -32.03 7.38 15.56
CA PHE A 269 -32.73 6.95 14.34
C PHE A 269 -33.81 5.90 14.63
N ALA A 270 -33.50 4.89 15.45
CA ALA A 270 -34.48 3.87 15.85
C ALA A 270 -35.65 4.46 16.65
N ARG A 271 -35.40 5.46 17.52
CA ARG A 271 -36.45 6.18 18.26
C ARG A 271 -37.31 7.03 17.34
N ILE A 272 -36.74 7.66 16.31
CA ILE A 272 -37.50 8.40 15.30
C ILE A 272 -38.44 7.46 14.56
N ASP A 273 -37.95 6.32 14.05
CA ASP A 273 -38.80 5.35 13.36
C ASP A 273 -39.89 4.79 14.27
N ILE A 274 -39.57 4.44 15.53
CA ILE A 274 -40.56 3.94 16.48
C ILE A 274 -41.61 5.00 16.82
N GLN A 275 -41.22 6.27 17.03
CA GLN A 275 -42.19 7.34 17.28
C GLN A 275 -43.05 7.62 16.04
N MET A 276 -42.49 7.53 14.84
CA MET A 276 -43.23 7.67 13.59
C MET A 276 -44.25 6.54 13.44
N ILE A 277 -43.86 5.29 13.72
CA ILE A 277 -44.73 4.11 13.68
C ILE A 277 -45.81 4.18 14.76
N ARG A 278 -45.47 4.59 15.98
CA ARG A 278 -46.41 4.71 17.11
C ARG A 278 -47.42 5.82 16.87
N TRP A 279 -46.96 6.96 16.34
CA TRP A 279 -47.83 8.04 15.87
C TRP A 279 -48.77 7.54 14.76
N PHE A 280 -48.28 6.73 13.83
CA PHE A 280 -49.10 6.13 12.77
C PHE A 280 -50.19 5.20 13.32
N VAL A 281 -49.87 4.36 14.32
CA VAL A 281 -50.82 3.43 14.96
C VAL A 281 -51.86 4.17 15.81
N GLU A 282 -51.46 5.21 16.56
CA GLU A 282 -52.38 6.00 17.39
C GLU A 282 -53.28 6.94 16.58
N TYR A 283 -52.82 7.46 15.44
CA TYR A 283 -53.59 8.39 14.60
C TYR A 283 -54.57 7.69 13.64
N GLU A 284 -54.38 6.40 13.33
CA GLU A 284 -55.27 5.65 12.43
C GLU A 284 -56.38 4.84 13.14
N HIS A 285 -56.51 4.85 14.47
CA HIS A 285 -57.53 4.03 15.18
C HIS A 285 -57.59 2.58 14.66
N ILE A 286 -56.43 1.94 14.46
CA ILE A 286 -56.40 0.53 14.06
C ILE A 286 -56.59 -0.31 15.32
N ASP A 287 -57.84 -0.68 15.62
CA ASP A 287 -58.18 -1.71 16.59
C ASP A 287 -57.57 -3.05 16.13
N LEU A 288 -56.40 -3.40 16.63
CA LEU A 288 -55.75 -4.71 16.43
C LEU A 288 -56.30 -5.80 17.38
N LEU A 289 -57.49 -5.61 17.95
CA LEU A 289 -58.18 -6.58 18.79
C LEU A 289 -59.67 -6.66 18.43
N HIS A 290 -59.99 -7.17 17.25
CA HIS A 290 -61.15 -8.04 17.02
C HIS A 290 -61.19 -8.56 15.57
N HIS A 291 -60.53 -9.71 15.38
CA HIS A 291 -60.94 -10.91 14.64
C HIS A 291 -59.74 -11.63 14.01
#